data_AF-A0A1W0W5R1-F1
#
_entry.id   AF-A0A1W0W5R1-F1
#
_cell.length_a   1.000
_cell.length_b   1.000
_cell.length_c   1.000
_cell.angle_alpha   90.00
_cell.angle_beta   90.00
_cell.angle_gamma   90.00
#
_symmetry.space_group_name_H-M   'P 1'
#
loop_
_entity.id
_entity.type
_entity.pdbx_description
1 polymer ?
#
loop_
_entity_poly.entity_id
_entity_poly.type
_entity_poly.pdbx_seq_one_letter_code
_entity_poly.pdbx_strand_id
1 'polypeptide(L)'
;MSFAAVGSRDGPRIVGLGFDRTSIYDPKTFTEVLGPRLLRPMMDPVLIPHGSELYALSRCPAVVGEAEFMPWFFVFDLNLPYVGGATGWREMPPPPVFPCRLNPLEYRNPPEIRVASYAMVGSHIVLSVQQDKGTCAFDVDTKKWEMVDSKNLPFIGHAVPLGDHRFVACSKARDGAAAVFSMEVAGKTELSITELLVESKGIVPGHFWCAMGMGRFSSFDVRSVDPGPEGKLEKARIVHRTYSQVEGDDARTNSVVIVKQQRQIYKLHDRSCHLAYPLPVVAALTL
;
A
#
# COMPACT_ATOMS: atom_id res chain seq x y z
N MET A 1 7.33 -9.39 -4.71
CA MET A 1 6.76 -9.87 -3.43
C MET A 1 6.46 -8.63 -2.61
N SER A 2 5.33 -8.62 -1.92
CA SER A 2 4.80 -7.43 -1.23
C SER A 2 4.51 -7.78 0.22
N PHE A 3 4.59 -6.81 1.12
CA PHE A 3 4.47 -7.04 2.56
C PHE A 3 3.56 -5.99 3.20
N ALA A 4 2.80 -6.41 4.20
CA ALA A 4 1.98 -5.51 5.03
C ALA A 4 1.99 -5.97 6.48
N ALA A 5 1.93 -5.01 7.41
CA ALA A 5 1.59 -5.28 8.80
C ALA A 5 0.06 -5.36 8.90
N VAL A 6 -0.45 -6.39 9.58
CA VAL A 6 -1.89 -6.67 9.73
C VAL A 6 -2.18 -6.99 11.19
N GLY A 7 -3.32 -6.54 11.70
CA GLY A 7 -3.77 -6.92 13.03
C GLY A 7 -4.14 -8.41 13.09
N SER A 8 -4.09 -8.99 14.27
CA SER A 8 -4.71 -10.27 14.57
C SER A 8 -5.08 -10.31 16.05
N ARG A 9 -5.88 -11.29 16.46
CA ARG A 9 -6.23 -11.53 17.87
C ARG A 9 -5.00 -11.70 18.76
N ASP A 10 -3.90 -12.22 18.21
CA ASP A 10 -2.65 -12.50 18.93
C ASP A 10 -1.64 -11.34 18.82
N GLY A 11 -2.10 -10.18 18.32
CA GLY A 11 -1.28 -9.00 18.04
C GLY A 11 -0.92 -8.85 16.55
N PRO A 12 -0.15 -7.82 16.19
CA PRO A 12 0.17 -7.56 14.80
C PRO A 12 1.06 -8.67 14.23
N ARG A 13 0.93 -8.89 12.91
CA ARG A 13 1.71 -9.84 12.12
C ARG A 13 2.23 -9.15 10.87
N ILE A 14 3.36 -9.61 10.36
CA ILE A 14 3.80 -9.24 9.01
C ILE A 14 3.39 -10.35 8.06
N VAL A 15 2.65 -9.98 7.03
CA VAL A 15 2.26 -10.91 5.98
C VAL A 15 3.00 -10.53 4.70
N GLY A 16 3.76 -11.49 4.17
CA GLY A 16 4.39 -11.41 2.86
C GLY A 16 3.58 -12.19 1.84
N LEU A 17 3.34 -11.61 0.67
CA LEU A 17 2.69 -12.26 -0.46
C LEU A 17 3.58 -12.13 -1.70
N GLY A 18 4.00 -13.27 -2.23
CA GLY A 18 4.83 -13.32 -3.43
C GLY A 18 4.42 -14.45 -4.35
N PHE A 19 4.05 -14.11 -5.58
CA PHE A 19 3.53 -15.05 -6.56
C PHE A 19 2.26 -15.72 -6.01
N ASP A 20 2.32 -17.00 -5.65
CA ASP A 20 1.24 -17.75 -5.01
C ASP A 20 1.44 -17.97 -3.50
N ARG A 21 2.60 -17.60 -2.94
CA ARG A 21 2.99 -17.97 -1.57
C ARG A 21 2.75 -16.86 -0.57
N THR A 22 2.19 -17.24 0.57
CA THR A 22 2.04 -16.37 1.74
C THR A 22 2.96 -16.83 2.86
N SER A 23 3.67 -15.88 3.46
CA SER A 23 4.45 -16.04 4.69
C SER A 23 3.86 -15.15 5.76
N ILE A 24 3.74 -15.67 6.98
CA ILE A 24 3.25 -14.92 8.14
C ILE A 24 4.34 -14.94 9.20
N TYR A 25 4.82 -13.76 9.56
CA TYR A 25 5.86 -13.56 10.55
C TYR A 25 5.29 -12.92 11.82
N ASP A 26 5.60 -13.55 12.95
CA ASP A 26 5.29 -13.05 14.28
C ASP A 26 6.51 -12.31 14.84
N PRO A 27 6.42 -10.98 15.00
CA PRO A 27 7.53 -10.18 15.50
C PRO A 27 7.78 -10.33 17.00
N LYS A 28 6.80 -10.83 17.78
CA LYS A 28 6.98 -11.04 19.22
C LYS A 28 7.81 -12.28 19.49
N THR A 29 7.56 -13.35 18.73
CA THR A 29 8.25 -14.64 18.89
C THR A 29 9.41 -14.83 17.91
N PHE A 30 9.57 -13.92 16.94
CA PHE A 30 10.53 -14.01 15.84
C PHE A 30 10.37 -15.28 14.99
N THR A 31 9.14 -15.77 14.83
CA THR A 31 8.85 -17.01 14.09
C THR A 31 8.11 -16.72 12.79
N GLU A 32 8.46 -17.47 11.73
CA GLU A 32 7.74 -17.46 10.45
C GLU A 32 6.98 -18.77 10.27
N VAL A 33 5.74 -18.67 9.78
CA VAL A 33 4.92 -19.80 9.37
C VAL A 33 4.39 -19.59 7.95
N LEU A 34 4.11 -20.69 7.24
CA LEU A 34 3.50 -20.63 5.92
C LEU A 34 2.00 -20.33 6.04
N GLY A 35 1.54 -19.37 5.25
CA GLY A 35 0.13 -19.02 5.11
C GLY A 35 -0.57 -19.77 3.97
N PRO A 36 -1.85 -19.47 3.72
CA PRO A 36 -2.59 -20.03 2.59
C PRO A 36 -1.99 -19.56 1.26
N ARG A 37 -2.07 -20.40 0.23
CA ARG A 37 -1.65 -20.00 -1.12
C ARG A 37 -2.75 -19.25 -1.85
N LEU A 38 -2.38 -18.33 -2.73
CA LEU A 38 -3.32 -17.82 -3.71
C LEU A 38 -3.62 -18.90 -4.76
N LEU A 39 -4.85 -18.91 -5.25
CA LEU A 39 -5.26 -19.77 -6.37
C LEU A 39 -4.59 -19.36 -7.68
N ARG A 40 -4.26 -18.07 -7.83
CA ARG A 40 -3.62 -17.50 -9.00
C ARG A 40 -2.40 -16.67 -8.61
N PRO A 41 -1.27 -16.78 -9.32
CA PRO A 41 -0.08 -16.02 -8.98
C PRO A 41 -0.22 -14.51 -9.25
N MET A 42 0.24 -13.69 -8.29
CA MET A 42 0.38 -12.23 -8.44
C MET A 42 1.81 -11.76 -8.26
N MET A 43 2.27 -10.92 -9.18
CA MET A 43 3.56 -10.26 -9.19
C MET A 43 3.45 -8.87 -8.57
N ASP A 44 4.07 -8.70 -7.41
CA ASP A 44 4.06 -7.42 -6.67
C ASP A 44 2.65 -6.86 -6.39
N PRO A 45 1.77 -7.66 -5.75
CA PRO A 45 0.41 -7.25 -5.45
C PRO A 45 0.36 -6.01 -4.56
N VAL A 46 -0.72 -5.26 -4.68
CA VAL A 46 -1.09 -4.23 -3.72
C VAL A 46 -1.69 -4.92 -2.49
N LEU A 47 -1.09 -4.68 -1.32
CA LEU A 47 -1.55 -5.21 -0.04
C LEU A 47 -2.13 -4.08 0.80
N ILE A 48 -3.36 -4.27 1.30
CA ILE A 48 -4.11 -3.25 2.03
C ILE A 48 -4.67 -3.89 3.32
N PRO A 49 -4.09 -3.58 4.50
CA PRO A 49 -4.60 -4.09 5.77
C PRO A 49 -5.81 -3.30 6.25
N HIS A 50 -6.80 -4.00 6.80
CA HIS A 50 -7.94 -3.41 7.51
C HIS A 50 -8.36 -4.32 8.67
N GLY A 51 -8.07 -3.90 9.91
CA GLY A 51 -8.29 -4.75 11.08
C GLY A 51 -7.46 -6.04 11.02
N SER A 52 -8.14 -7.19 11.04
CA SER A 52 -7.52 -8.51 10.85
C SER A 52 -7.54 -9.02 9.41
N GLU A 53 -8.19 -8.28 8.52
CA GLU A 53 -8.27 -8.63 7.10
C GLU A 53 -7.11 -7.99 6.34
N LEU A 54 -6.57 -8.76 5.40
CA LEU A 54 -5.60 -8.34 4.42
C LEU A 54 -6.20 -8.49 3.03
N TYR A 55 -6.34 -7.38 2.33
CA TYR A 55 -6.76 -7.35 0.95
C TYR A 55 -5.55 -7.42 0.03
N ALA A 56 -5.61 -8.29 -0.97
CA ALA A 56 -4.59 -8.42 -2.01
C ALA A 56 -5.22 -8.12 -3.37
N LEU A 57 -4.67 -7.14 -4.07
CA LEU A 57 -5.12 -6.69 -5.37
C LEU A 57 -3.96 -6.81 -6.39
N SER A 58 -4.25 -7.35 -7.57
CA SER A 58 -3.32 -7.34 -8.69
C SER A 58 -2.93 -5.90 -9.03
N ARG A 59 -1.62 -5.63 -9.13
CA ARG A 59 -1.13 -4.32 -9.55
C ARG A 59 -1.29 -4.11 -11.05
N CYS A 60 -1.16 -5.18 -11.84
CA CYS A 60 -1.17 -5.17 -13.30
C CYS A 60 -2.08 -6.29 -13.83
N PRO A 61 -3.41 -6.16 -13.71
CA PRO A 61 -4.34 -7.24 -14.06
C PRO A 61 -4.24 -7.59 -15.55
N ALA A 62 -4.16 -8.90 -15.84
CA ALA A 62 -4.10 -9.44 -17.20
C ALA A 62 -5.27 -10.38 -17.48
N VAL A 63 -5.77 -10.38 -18.72
CA VAL A 63 -6.84 -11.27 -19.22
C VAL A 63 -6.30 -12.43 -20.07
N VAL A 64 -4.98 -12.52 -20.19
CA VAL A 64 -4.24 -13.57 -20.90
C VAL A 64 -3.00 -13.92 -20.08
N GLY A 65 -2.50 -15.14 -20.23
CA GLY A 65 -1.34 -15.65 -19.49
C GLY A 65 -1.68 -16.31 -18.16
N GLU A 66 -0.65 -16.78 -17.45
CA GLU A 66 -0.80 -17.53 -16.19
C GLU A 66 -0.68 -16.64 -14.94
N ALA A 67 0.21 -15.65 -14.98
CA ALA A 67 0.40 -14.68 -13.90
C ALA A 67 -0.51 -13.45 -14.12
N GLU A 68 -0.96 -12.84 -13.02
CA GLU A 68 -1.90 -11.71 -13.04
C GLU A 68 -3.24 -12.00 -13.72
N PHE A 69 -3.53 -13.27 -14.03
CA PHE A 69 -4.82 -13.68 -14.57
C PHE A 69 -5.88 -13.72 -13.47
N MET A 70 -7.14 -13.44 -13.84
CA MET A 70 -8.26 -13.40 -12.91
C MET A 70 -8.36 -14.68 -12.06
N PRO A 71 -8.79 -14.59 -10.78
CA PRO A 71 -9.28 -13.39 -10.09
C PRO A 71 -8.17 -12.39 -9.75
N TRP A 72 -8.53 -11.10 -9.63
CA TRP A 72 -7.55 -10.02 -9.38
C TRP A 72 -7.64 -9.41 -7.98
N PHE A 73 -8.63 -9.80 -7.18
CA PHE A 73 -8.86 -9.21 -5.86
C PHE A 73 -9.25 -10.30 -4.86
N PHE A 74 -8.56 -10.32 -3.72
CA PHE A 74 -8.72 -11.33 -2.68
C PHE A 74 -8.70 -10.70 -1.29
N VAL A 75 -9.27 -11.42 -0.32
CA VAL A 75 -9.17 -11.10 1.10
C VAL A 75 -8.72 -12.32 1.90
N PHE A 76 -7.86 -12.10 2.88
CA PHE A 76 -7.43 -13.09 3.86
C PHE A 76 -7.61 -12.54 5.28
N ASP A 77 -8.37 -13.23 6.12
CA ASP A 77 -8.57 -12.85 7.53
C ASP A 77 -7.69 -13.70 8.43
N LEU A 78 -6.74 -13.06 9.13
CA LEU A 78 -5.79 -13.72 10.01
C LEU A 78 -6.45 -14.36 11.24
N ASN A 79 -7.68 -13.97 11.58
CA ASN A 79 -8.40 -14.52 12.72
C ASN A 79 -9.18 -15.80 12.38
N LEU A 80 -9.41 -16.08 11.10
CA LEU A 80 -10.08 -17.30 10.68
C LEU A 80 -9.08 -18.47 10.62
N PRO A 81 -9.45 -19.66 11.14
CA PRO A 81 -8.57 -20.81 11.12
C PRO A 81 -8.33 -21.25 9.67
N TYR A 82 -7.08 -21.50 9.28
CA TYR A 82 -6.76 -22.14 8.00
C TYR A 82 -6.29 -23.57 8.27
N VAL A 83 -7.23 -24.50 8.42
CA VAL A 83 -6.96 -25.95 8.60
C VAL A 83 -7.76 -26.72 7.55
N GLY A 84 -7.09 -27.56 6.76
CA GLY A 84 -7.76 -28.56 5.91
C GLY A 84 -8.43 -28.06 4.63
N GLY A 85 -8.01 -26.92 4.06
CA GLY A 85 -8.37 -26.51 2.69
C GLY A 85 -9.61 -25.63 2.53
N ALA A 86 -10.30 -25.26 3.63
CA ALA A 86 -11.47 -24.38 3.57
C ALA A 86 -11.38 -23.26 4.64
N THR A 87 -10.52 -22.27 4.38
CA THR A 87 -10.67 -20.79 4.60
C THR A 87 -9.32 -20.10 4.37
N GLY A 88 -8.85 -20.13 3.11
CA GLY A 88 -7.65 -19.39 2.66
C GLY A 88 -8.01 -18.02 2.10
N TRP A 89 -7.22 -17.51 1.15
CA TRP A 89 -7.59 -16.34 0.36
C TRP A 89 -8.96 -16.53 -0.30
N ARG A 90 -9.88 -15.58 -0.09
CA ARG A 90 -11.21 -15.59 -0.69
C ARG A 90 -11.26 -14.57 -1.82
N GLU A 91 -11.86 -14.97 -2.93
CA GLU A 91 -12.08 -14.09 -4.08
C GLU A 91 -13.06 -12.98 -3.73
N MET A 92 -12.77 -11.79 -4.23
CA MET A 92 -13.57 -10.59 -4.09
C MET A 92 -13.89 -10.03 -5.48
N PRO A 93 -14.99 -9.28 -5.65
CA PRO A 93 -15.32 -8.72 -6.96
C PRO A 93 -14.19 -7.79 -7.42
N PRO A 94 -13.77 -7.85 -8.69
CA PRO A 94 -12.69 -7.00 -9.17
C PRO A 94 -13.13 -5.52 -9.28
N PRO A 95 -12.19 -4.56 -9.20
CA PRO A 95 -12.49 -3.15 -9.44
C PRO A 95 -13.13 -2.91 -10.82
N PRO A 96 -14.08 -1.96 -10.95
CA PRO A 96 -14.72 -1.65 -12.23
C PRO A 96 -13.75 -1.05 -13.26
N VAL A 97 -12.63 -0.48 -12.80
CA VAL A 97 -11.57 0.08 -13.66
C VAL A 97 -10.68 -1.00 -14.31
N PHE A 98 -10.76 -2.25 -13.85
CA PHE A 98 -10.04 -3.40 -14.40
C PHE A 98 -10.71 -3.93 -15.68
N PRO A 99 -10.03 -4.75 -16.50
CA PRO A 99 -10.56 -5.24 -17.77
C PRO A 99 -11.59 -6.37 -17.60
N CYS A 100 -12.62 -6.14 -16.77
CA CYS A 100 -13.65 -7.13 -16.41
C CYS A 100 -14.67 -7.37 -17.53
N ARG A 101 -14.83 -6.43 -18.46
CA ARG A 101 -15.81 -6.46 -19.55
C ARG A 101 -15.15 -5.97 -20.84
N LEU A 102 -14.48 -6.88 -21.52
CA LEU A 102 -13.85 -6.62 -22.82
C LEU A 102 -14.75 -7.11 -23.95
N ASN A 103 -14.85 -6.31 -25.01
CA ASN A 103 -15.42 -6.79 -26.28
C ASN A 103 -14.41 -7.70 -27.03
N PRO A 104 -14.81 -8.43 -28.09
CA PRO A 104 -13.91 -9.34 -28.79
C PRO A 104 -12.64 -8.71 -29.37
N LEU A 105 -12.68 -7.43 -29.76
CA LEU A 105 -11.50 -6.71 -30.26
C LEU A 105 -10.57 -6.33 -29.12
N GLU A 106 -11.12 -5.82 -28.02
CA GLU A 106 -10.36 -5.54 -26.81
C GLU A 106 -9.78 -6.81 -26.20
N TYR A 107 -10.44 -7.96 -26.30
CA TYR A 107 -9.86 -9.22 -25.80
C TYR A 107 -8.63 -9.65 -26.62
N ARG A 108 -8.62 -9.40 -27.93
CA ARG A 108 -7.45 -9.67 -28.79
C ARG A 108 -6.27 -8.75 -28.48
N ASN A 109 -6.55 -7.53 -28.04
CA ASN A 109 -5.55 -6.56 -27.63
C ASN A 109 -5.98 -5.85 -26.33
N PRO A 110 -5.81 -6.52 -25.17
CA PRO A 110 -6.32 -6.02 -23.90
C PRO A 110 -5.68 -4.69 -23.50
N PRO A 111 -6.44 -3.78 -22.86
CA PRO A 111 -5.85 -2.57 -22.32
C PRO A 111 -4.84 -2.94 -21.21
N GLU A 112 -3.63 -2.40 -21.29
CA GLU A 112 -2.68 -2.50 -20.19
C GLU A 112 -3.20 -1.66 -19.02
N ILE A 113 -3.47 -2.27 -17.88
CA ILE A 113 -3.94 -1.56 -16.68
C ILE A 113 -2.89 -1.70 -15.60
N ARG A 114 -2.60 -0.59 -14.92
CA ARG A 114 -1.70 -0.57 -13.76
C ARG A 114 -2.29 0.30 -12.66
N VAL A 115 -2.35 -0.23 -11.44
CA VAL A 115 -2.73 0.55 -10.26
C VAL A 115 -1.75 1.69 -10.06
N ALA A 116 -2.25 2.93 -10.02
CA ALA A 116 -1.44 4.13 -9.83
C ALA A 116 -1.44 4.59 -8.38
N SER A 117 -2.58 4.49 -7.71
CA SER A 117 -2.78 5.08 -6.40
C SER A 117 -3.91 4.40 -5.64
N TYR A 118 -3.75 4.27 -4.33
CA TYR A 118 -4.74 3.63 -3.46
C TYR A 118 -4.63 4.11 -2.00
N ALA A 119 -5.72 3.96 -1.26
CA ALA A 119 -5.76 4.22 0.18
C ALA A 119 -6.90 3.45 0.86
N MET A 120 -6.79 3.23 2.16
CA MET A 120 -7.91 2.82 3.01
C MET A 120 -8.51 4.08 3.68
N VAL A 121 -9.71 4.48 3.28
CA VAL A 121 -10.42 5.68 3.78
C VAL A 121 -11.68 5.23 4.52
N GLY A 122 -11.66 5.28 5.85
CA GLY A 122 -12.72 4.70 6.67
C GLY A 122 -12.82 3.20 6.42
N SER A 123 -14.01 2.70 6.06
CA SER A 123 -14.26 1.31 5.63
C SER A 123 -14.17 1.11 4.10
N HIS A 124 -13.60 2.06 3.36
CA HIS A 124 -13.49 1.99 1.91
C HIS A 124 -12.04 1.85 1.42
N ILE A 125 -11.81 0.94 0.48
CA ILE A 125 -10.56 0.91 -0.30
C ILE A 125 -10.78 1.77 -1.54
N VAL A 126 -10.12 2.93 -1.62
CA VAL A 126 -10.15 3.79 -2.82
C VAL A 126 -8.98 3.47 -3.74
N LEU A 127 -9.22 3.49 -5.04
CA LEU A 127 -8.28 3.04 -6.06
C LEU A 127 -8.41 3.85 -7.35
N SER A 128 -7.27 4.23 -7.93
CA SER A 128 -7.19 4.68 -9.33
C SER A 128 -6.08 3.94 -10.07
N VAL A 129 -6.26 3.83 -11.38
CA VAL A 129 -5.27 3.27 -12.32
C VAL A 129 -4.48 4.41 -12.99
N GLN A 130 -3.45 4.07 -13.76
CA GLN A 130 -2.64 5.07 -14.47
C GLN A 130 -3.42 5.79 -15.56
N GLN A 131 -4.35 5.09 -16.20
CA GLN A 131 -5.27 5.66 -17.17
C GLN A 131 -6.27 6.58 -16.49
N ASP A 132 -6.72 7.61 -17.21
CA ASP A 132 -7.76 8.52 -16.73
C ASP A 132 -9.13 7.82 -16.80
N LYS A 133 -9.43 7.03 -15.77
CA LYS A 133 -10.68 6.26 -15.63
C LYS A 133 -11.50 6.66 -14.41
N GLY A 134 -11.01 7.60 -13.61
CA GLY A 134 -11.61 8.00 -12.35
C GLY A 134 -11.18 7.13 -11.17
N THR A 135 -11.85 7.36 -10.04
CA THR A 135 -11.59 6.66 -8.78
C THR A 135 -12.78 5.79 -8.42
N CYS A 136 -12.50 4.54 -8.06
CA CYS A 136 -13.49 3.63 -7.50
C CYS A 136 -13.20 3.36 -6.03
N ALA A 137 -14.25 3.09 -5.26
CA ALA A 137 -14.17 2.68 -3.86
C ALA A 137 -14.79 1.30 -3.68
N PHE A 138 -14.12 0.45 -2.90
CA PHE A 138 -14.66 -0.80 -2.42
C PHE A 138 -15.13 -0.63 -1.00
N ASP A 139 -16.42 -0.79 -0.76
CA ASP A 139 -17.02 -0.86 0.57
C ASP A 139 -16.74 -2.25 1.16
N VAL A 140 -15.97 -2.29 2.25
CA VAL A 140 -15.59 -3.52 2.95
C VAL A 140 -16.81 -4.22 3.56
N ASP A 141 -17.80 -3.47 4.03
CA ASP A 141 -18.98 -4.01 4.71
C ASP A 141 -19.94 -4.65 3.69
N THR A 142 -20.24 -3.93 2.61
CA THR A 142 -21.18 -4.43 1.57
C THR A 142 -20.50 -5.29 0.50
N LYS A 143 -19.16 -5.29 0.46
CA LYS A 143 -18.32 -6.01 -0.50
C LYS A 143 -18.60 -5.64 -1.95
N LYS A 144 -18.79 -4.35 -2.22
CA LYS A 144 -19.12 -3.82 -3.54
C LYS A 144 -18.18 -2.71 -3.94
N TRP A 145 -17.92 -2.64 -5.25
CA TRP A 145 -17.21 -1.52 -5.86
C TRP A 145 -18.19 -0.52 -6.45
N GLU A 146 -17.92 0.76 -6.26
CA GLU A 146 -18.65 1.86 -6.87
C GLU A 146 -17.67 2.91 -7.41
N MET A 147 -18.08 3.63 -8.47
CA MET A 147 -17.32 4.78 -8.96
C MET A 147 -17.66 5.97 -8.07
N VAL A 148 -16.63 6.61 -7.51
CA VAL A 148 -16.79 7.67 -6.50
C VAL A 148 -16.25 9.03 -6.94
N ASP A 149 -15.42 9.05 -7.97
CA ASP A 149 -15.00 10.27 -8.65
C ASP A 149 -14.70 9.97 -10.12
N SER A 150 -15.01 10.93 -10.99
CA SER A 150 -14.60 10.94 -12.40
C SER A 150 -13.10 11.14 -12.59
N LYS A 151 -12.41 11.73 -11.61
CA LYS A 151 -10.98 12.01 -11.64
C LYS A 151 -10.19 10.96 -10.87
N ASN A 152 -8.97 10.71 -11.31
CA ASN A 152 -8.03 9.88 -10.57
C ASN A 152 -7.57 10.59 -9.28
N LEU A 153 -7.21 9.81 -8.26
CA LEU A 153 -6.61 10.30 -7.03
C LEU A 153 -5.40 11.23 -7.33
N PRO A 154 -5.24 12.34 -6.57
CA PRO A 154 -4.23 13.36 -6.85
C PRO A 154 -2.81 13.00 -6.37
N PHE A 155 -2.56 11.75 -6.01
CA PHE A 155 -1.28 11.26 -5.51
C PHE A 155 -0.84 9.96 -6.20
N ILE A 156 0.39 9.54 -5.93
CA ILE A 156 1.03 8.34 -6.49
C ILE A 156 1.26 7.33 -5.38
N GLY A 157 0.96 6.07 -5.66
CA GLY A 157 1.16 4.96 -4.74
C GLY A 157 0.17 4.97 -3.57
N HIS A 158 0.65 4.53 -2.42
CA HIS A 158 -0.16 4.40 -1.21
C HIS A 158 -0.26 5.74 -0.45
N ALA A 159 -1.47 6.16 -0.10
CA ALA A 159 -1.64 7.22 0.90
C ALA A 159 -1.76 6.61 2.30
N VAL A 160 -0.90 7.07 3.21
CA VAL A 160 -0.77 6.53 4.56
C VAL A 160 -1.60 7.35 5.54
N PRO A 161 -2.47 6.73 6.36
CA PRO A 161 -3.29 7.47 7.32
C PRO A 161 -2.43 8.09 8.44
N LEU A 162 -2.74 9.35 8.75
CA LEU A 162 -2.23 10.07 9.91
C LEU A 162 -3.26 10.05 11.07
N GLY A 163 -4.55 9.93 10.76
CA GLY A 163 -5.66 10.08 11.72
C GLY A 163 -6.61 11.19 11.28
N ASP A 164 -7.82 11.23 11.82
CA ASP A 164 -8.84 12.28 11.58
C ASP A 164 -9.00 12.66 10.09
N HIS A 165 -9.16 11.65 9.23
CA HIS A 165 -9.29 11.79 7.77
C HIS A 165 -8.06 12.34 7.04
N ARG A 166 -6.92 12.49 7.72
CA ARG A 166 -5.68 13.00 7.12
C ARG A 166 -4.77 11.87 6.69
N PHE A 167 -4.13 12.06 5.54
CA PHE A 167 -3.26 11.10 4.91
C PHE A 167 -2.03 11.79 4.36
N VAL A 168 -0.91 11.09 4.35
CA VAL A 168 0.31 11.57 3.72
C VAL A 168 0.58 10.72 2.48
N ALA A 169 0.82 11.38 1.33
CA ALA A 169 1.11 10.70 0.07
C ALA A 169 2.05 11.55 -0.83
N CYS A 170 2.54 10.95 -1.91
CA CYS A 170 3.31 11.65 -2.95
C CYS A 170 2.36 12.39 -3.90
N SER A 171 2.32 13.73 -3.85
CA SER A 171 1.41 14.54 -4.67
C SER A 171 1.82 14.57 -6.13
N LYS A 172 0.86 14.38 -7.05
CA LYS A 172 1.08 14.55 -8.49
C LYS A 172 1.30 16.02 -8.86
N ALA A 173 0.61 16.94 -8.18
CA ALA A 173 0.72 18.38 -8.43
C ALA A 173 2.06 18.98 -7.99
N ARG A 174 2.83 18.25 -7.18
CA ARG A 174 4.15 18.65 -6.68
C ARG A 174 5.26 17.72 -7.14
N ASP A 175 5.14 17.15 -8.33
CA ASP A 175 6.16 16.28 -8.94
C ASP A 175 6.62 15.12 -8.05
N GLY A 176 5.67 14.51 -7.31
CA GLY A 176 5.94 13.40 -6.40
C GLY A 176 6.44 13.82 -5.01
N ALA A 177 6.50 15.12 -4.71
CA ALA A 177 6.80 15.58 -3.36
C ALA A 177 5.72 15.15 -2.37
N ALA A 178 6.13 14.96 -1.11
CA ALA A 178 5.21 14.60 -0.04
C ALA A 178 4.22 15.73 0.27
N ALA A 179 2.94 15.39 0.34
CA ALA A 179 1.86 16.29 0.73
C ALA A 179 0.90 15.58 1.70
N VAL A 180 0.10 16.38 2.40
CA VAL A 180 -0.96 15.89 3.28
C VAL A 180 -2.30 16.14 2.60
N PHE A 181 -3.17 15.13 2.61
CA PHE A 181 -4.51 15.17 2.04
C PHE A 181 -5.53 14.92 3.15
N SER A 182 -6.62 15.66 3.17
CA SER A 182 -7.84 15.28 3.87
C SER A 182 -8.70 14.48 2.90
N MET A 183 -9.10 13.27 3.28
CA MET A 183 -9.92 12.37 2.47
C MET A 183 -11.06 11.77 3.29
N GLU A 184 -12.26 11.86 2.74
CA GLU A 184 -13.46 11.27 3.33
C GLU A 184 -14.34 10.71 2.22
N VAL A 185 -14.92 9.53 2.48
CA VAL A 185 -15.99 8.97 1.65
C VAL A 185 -17.30 9.27 2.36
N ALA A 186 -18.04 10.26 1.85
CA ALA A 186 -19.32 10.70 2.40
C ALA A 186 -20.46 9.85 1.83
N GLY A 187 -21.35 9.39 2.71
CA GLY A 187 -22.45 8.50 2.32
C GLY A 187 -21.93 7.18 1.75
N LYS A 188 -22.53 6.69 0.65
CA LYS A 188 -22.09 5.45 -0.01
C LYS A 188 -21.15 5.67 -1.21
N THR A 189 -21.01 6.89 -1.74
CA THR A 189 -20.42 7.07 -3.09
C THR A 189 -19.64 8.34 -3.35
N GLU A 190 -19.57 9.33 -2.44
CA GLU A 190 -18.91 10.59 -2.77
C GLU A 190 -17.55 10.71 -2.08
N LEU A 191 -16.48 10.81 -2.88
CA LEU A 191 -15.13 10.98 -2.36
C LEU A 191 -14.76 12.46 -2.34
N SER A 192 -14.52 12.99 -1.14
CA SER A 192 -13.97 14.34 -0.96
C SER A 192 -12.46 14.25 -0.70
N ILE A 193 -11.68 15.02 -1.45
CA ILE A 193 -10.22 15.09 -1.30
C ILE A 193 -9.77 16.53 -1.37
N THR A 194 -9.04 16.98 -0.35
CA THR A 194 -8.42 18.31 -0.32
C THR A 194 -6.95 18.18 0.09
N GLU A 195 -6.04 18.74 -0.70
CA GLU A 195 -4.64 18.87 -0.30
C GLU A 195 -4.50 19.98 0.75
N LEU A 196 -3.89 19.66 1.89
CA LEU A 196 -3.71 20.58 3.02
C LEU A 196 -2.37 21.30 2.94
N LEU A 197 -2.34 22.53 3.47
CA LEU A 197 -1.09 23.28 3.61
C LEU A 197 -0.23 22.66 4.72
N VAL A 198 1.06 22.44 4.43
CA VAL A 198 2.03 21.90 5.38
C VAL A 198 3.08 22.96 5.70
N GLU A 199 3.15 23.40 6.96
CA GLU A 199 3.99 24.53 7.39
C GLU A 199 5.42 24.14 7.83
N SER A 200 5.73 22.84 7.90
CA SER A 200 7.00 22.37 8.45
C SER A 200 8.13 22.26 7.42
N LYS A 201 9.39 22.20 7.91
CA LYS A 201 10.57 21.91 7.08
C LYS A 201 10.50 20.47 6.53
N GLY A 202 9.95 20.36 5.32
CA GLY A 202 10.10 19.28 4.33
C GLY A 202 10.00 17.85 4.85
N ILE A 203 8.86 17.19 4.58
CA ILE A 203 8.81 15.72 4.58
C ILE A 203 9.71 15.24 3.44
N VAL A 204 10.67 14.37 3.75
CA VAL A 204 11.53 13.79 2.73
C VAL A 204 10.84 12.54 2.21
N PRO A 205 10.41 12.52 0.93
CA PRO A 205 9.77 11.34 0.38
C PRO A 205 10.73 10.15 0.46
N GLY A 206 10.22 9.04 0.97
CA GLY A 206 10.87 7.73 0.92
C GLY A 206 10.27 6.88 -0.18
N HIS A 207 10.89 5.73 -0.44
CA HIS A 207 10.35 4.71 -1.32
C HIS A 207 9.14 4.01 -0.69
N PHE A 208 9.13 3.86 0.64
CA PHE A 208 8.05 3.18 1.38
C PHE A 208 7.61 3.99 2.59
N TRP A 209 6.31 4.03 2.81
CA TRP A 209 5.67 4.83 3.82
C TRP A 209 4.74 3.94 4.63
N CYS A 210 4.67 4.14 5.94
CA CYS A 210 3.82 3.32 6.80
C CYS A 210 3.27 4.12 7.97
N ALA A 211 2.00 3.88 8.31
CA ALA A 211 1.34 4.50 9.45
C ALA A 211 1.88 3.86 10.72
N MET A 212 2.12 4.68 11.74
CA MET A 212 2.47 4.23 13.09
C MET A 212 1.33 4.50 14.10
N GLY A 213 0.18 4.98 13.62
CA GLY A 213 -0.93 5.45 14.45
C GLY A 213 -0.66 6.79 15.12
N MET A 214 -1.70 7.37 15.73
CA MET A 214 -1.61 8.59 16.55
C MET A 214 -0.90 9.77 15.86
N GLY A 215 -1.21 10.06 14.58
CA GLY A 215 -0.57 11.15 13.85
C GLY A 215 0.85 10.86 13.37
N ARG A 216 1.37 9.64 13.53
CA ARG A 216 2.77 9.30 13.24
C ARG A 216 2.88 8.41 12.01
N PHE A 217 3.97 8.61 11.27
CA PHE A 217 4.31 7.75 10.14
C PHE A 217 5.81 7.61 9.97
N SER A 218 6.20 6.52 9.33
CA SER A 218 7.57 6.23 8.93
C SER A 218 7.75 6.37 7.42
N SER A 219 8.91 6.86 7.02
CA SER A 219 9.39 6.90 5.64
C SER A 219 10.72 6.15 5.56
N PHE A 220 10.81 5.25 4.60
CA PHE A 220 11.98 4.41 4.36
C PHE A 220 12.53 4.69 2.97
N ASP A 221 13.82 4.94 2.92
CA ASP A 221 14.57 5.15 1.69
C ASP A 221 15.68 4.11 1.60
N VAL A 222 15.68 3.31 0.55
CA VAL A 222 16.63 2.22 0.35
C VAL A 222 17.64 2.69 -0.67
N ARG A 223 18.89 2.84 -0.22
CA ARG A 223 19.99 3.31 -1.04
C ARG A 223 20.91 2.13 -1.31
N SER A 224 20.80 1.58 -2.51
CA SER A 224 21.82 0.73 -3.11
C SER A 224 22.46 1.51 -4.25
N VAL A 225 23.77 1.73 -4.19
CA VAL A 225 24.49 2.28 -5.34
C VAL A 225 24.73 1.12 -6.30
N ASP A 226 24.20 1.22 -7.50
CA ASP A 226 24.64 0.35 -8.60
C ASP A 226 26.08 0.78 -8.92
N PRO A 227 27.10 -0.06 -8.69
CA PRO A 227 28.48 0.43 -8.66
C PRO A 227 28.99 0.90 -10.03
N GLY A 228 28.24 0.65 -11.11
CA GLY A 228 28.82 0.70 -12.45
C GLY A 228 29.96 -0.33 -12.59
N PRO A 229 30.62 -0.39 -13.76
CA PRO A 229 31.64 -1.40 -14.02
C PRO A 229 32.91 -1.27 -13.17
N GLU A 230 33.18 -0.09 -12.59
CA GLU A 230 34.42 0.20 -11.84
C GLU A 230 34.20 0.65 -10.38
N GLY A 231 32.96 0.77 -9.92
CA GLY A 231 32.69 1.24 -8.56
C GLY A 231 32.85 0.16 -7.50
N LYS A 232 33.36 0.55 -6.34
CA LYS A 232 33.30 -0.30 -5.15
C LYS A 232 31.84 -0.51 -4.76
N LEU A 233 31.45 -1.76 -4.45
CA LEU A 233 30.14 -2.08 -3.90
C LEU A 233 29.91 -1.26 -2.62
N GLU A 234 29.15 -0.15 -2.71
CA GLU A 234 28.72 0.53 -1.49
C GLU A 234 27.67 -0.34 -0.80
N LYS A 235 27.85 -0.55 0.51
CA LYS A 235 26.89 -1.31 1.31
C LYS A 235 25.50 -0.68 1.19
N ALA A 236 24.50 -1.50 0.84
CA ALA A 236 23.10 -1.09 0.87
C ALA A 236 22.74 -0.52 2.25
N ARG A 237 22.03 0.61 2.25
CA ARG A 237 21.58 1.29 3.47
C ARG A 237 20.09 1.52 3.42
N ILE A 238 19.44 1.34 4.58
CA ILE A 238 18.05 1.73 4.76
C ILE A 238 18.05 2.97 5.64
N VAL A 239 17.54 4.08 5.11
CA VAL A 239 17.35 5.32 5.86
C VAL A 239 15.90 5.39 6.28
N HIS A 240 15.68 5.19 7.57
CA HIS A 240 14.38 5.28 8.21
C HIS A 240 14.22 6.66 8.86
N ARG A 241 13.06 7.28 8.64
CA ARG A 241 12.70 8.56 9.22
C ARG A 241 11.31 8.42 9.84
N THR A 242 11.15 8.93 11.04
CA THR A 242 9.85 9.01 11.71
C THR A 242 9.39 10.45 11.77
N TYR A 243 8.10 10.63 11.58
CA TYR A 243 7.43 11.91 11.57
C TYR A 243 6.21 11.85 12.48
N SER A 244 5.86 12.98 13.07
CA SER A 244 4.62 13.16 13.82
C SER A 244 3.91 14.41 13.36
N GLN A 245 2.60 14.29 13.23
CA GLN A 245 1.70 15.42 13.16
C GLN A 245 1.63 16.13 14.50
N VAL A 246 1.63 17.45 14.44
CA VAL A 246 1.35 18.36 15.55
C VAL A 246 0.21 19.26 15.09
N GLU A 247 -0.73 19.57 15.99
CA GLU A 247 -1.77 20.56 15.70
C GLU A 247 -1.13 21.92 15.40
N GLY A 248 -1.57 22.57 14.33
CA GLY A 248 -1.19 23.94 14.04
C GLY A 248 -1.90 24.89 15.00
N ASP A 249 -1.24 26.00 15.36
CA ASP A 249 -1.79 27.02 16.27
C ASP A 249 -3.02 27.75 15.70
N ASP A 250 -3.27 27.66 14.39
CA ASP A 250 -4.26 28.49 13.70
C ASP A 250 -5.45 27.67 13.18
N ALA A 251 -6.54 27.66 13.94
CA ALA A 251 -7.81 26.99 13.59
C ALA A 251 -8.46 27.52 12.29
N ARG A 252 -7.95 28.63 11.72
CA ARG A 252 -8.49 29.26 10.51
C ARG A 252 -7.91 28.71 9.21
N THR A 253 -6.71 28.14 9.22
CA THR A 253 -6.00 27.75 7.98
C THR A 253 -6.06 26.25 7.68
N ASN A 254 -6.61 25.41 8.59
CA ASN A 254 -6.56 23.95 8.49
C ASN A 254 -5.14 23.43 8.15
N SER A 255 -4.10 24.16 8.58
CA SER A 255 -2.72 23.81 8.28
C SER A 255 -2.26 22.65 9.15
N VAL A 256 -1.34 21.85 8.60
CA VAL A 256 -0.79 20.68 9.28
C VAL A 256 0.70 20.88 9.51
N VAL A 257 1.14 20.72 10.75
CA VAL A 257 2.56 20.75 11.08
C VAL A 257 3.07 19.32 11.16
N ILE A 258 4.01 18.94 10.30
CA ILE A 258 4.66 17.62 10.34
C ILE A 258 6.09 17.76 10.84
N VAL A 259 6.36 17.27 12.05
CA VAL A 259 7.68 17.35 12.67
C VAL A 259 8.44 16.05 12.42
N LYS A 260 9.65 16.16 11.89
CA LYS A 260 10.59 15.03 11.84
C LYS A 260 11.09 14.73 13.24
N GLN A 261 10.81 13.53 13.72
CA GLN A 261 11.21 13.10 15.06
C GLN A 261 12.60 12.46 15.07
N GLN A 262 12.82 11.46 14.21
CA GLN A 262 14.05 10.68 14.23
C GLN A 262 14.54 10.38 12.81
N ARG A 263 15.84 10.09 12.73
CA ARG A 263 16.47 9.48 11.56
C ARG A 263 17.40 8.37 12.02
N GLN A 264 17.17 7.16 11.51
CA GLN A 264 18.02 6.00 11.72
C GLN A 264 18.57 5.53 10.37
N ILE A 265 19.79 5.00 10.38
CA ILE A 265 20.43 4.43 9.20
C ILE A 265 20.86 3.02 9.54
N TYR A 266 20.23 2.06 8.88
CA TYR A 266 20.58 0.65 8.99
C TYR A 266 21.54 0.29 7.86
N LYS A 267 22.59 -0.46 8.20
CA LYS A 267 23.54 -1.02 7.22
C LYS A 267 23.31 -2.52 7.20
N LEU A 268 23.16 -3.11 6.01
CA LEU A 268 23.16 -4.56 5.93
C LEU A 268 24.58 -5.10 6.21
N HIS A 269 24.63 -6.10 7.06
CA HIS A 269 25.87 -6.77 7.43
C HIS A 269 26.38 -7.68 6.32
N ASP A 270 25.46 -8.30 5.57
CA ASP A 270 25.80 -9.14 4.43
C ASP A 270 26.24 -8.28 3.23
N ARG A 271 27.43 -8.57 2.71
CA ARG A 271 28.04 -7.88 1.57
C ARG A 271 27.55 -8.42 0.23
N SER A 272 26.90 -9.59 0.21
CA SER A 272 26.46 -10.29 -0.99
C SER A 272 24.98 -10.06 -1.31
N CYS A 273 24.19 -9.58 -0.35
CA CYS A 273 22.80 -9.25 -0.56
C CYS A 273 22.64 -7.82 -1.09
N HIS A 274 22.46 -7.69 -2.40
CA HIS A 274 21.67 -6.57 -2.92
C HIS A 274 20.25 -6.74 -2.35
N LEU A 275 19.71 -5.71 -1.69
CA LEU A 275 18.30 -5.71 -1.30
C LEU A 275 17.45 -5.60 -2.57
N ALA A 276 17.24 -6.71 -3.27
CA ALA A 276 16.36 -6.76 -4.42
C ALA A 276 14.92 -6.36 -4.03
N TYR A 277 14.53 -6.65 -2.78
CA TYR A 277 13.22 -6.31 -2.23
C TYR A 277 13.36 -5.82 -0.78
N PRO A 278 13.32 -4.50 -0.50
CA PRO A 278 13.46 -3.94 0.85
C PRO A 278 12.23 -4.07 1.74
N LEU A 279 11.11 -4.50 1.16
CA LEU A 279 9.81 -4.63 1.80
C LEU A 279 9.78 -5.49 3.09
N PRO A 280 10.54 -6.60 3.23
CA PRO A 280 10.58 -7.35 4.48
C PRO A 280 11.14 -6.52 5.65
N VAL A 281 12.19 -5.72 5.39
CA VAL A 281 12.80 -4.88 6.42
C VAL A 281 11.91 -3.70 6.75
N VAL A 282 11.26 -3.11 5.75
CA VAL A 282 10.25 -2.06 5.98
C VAL A 282 9.14 -2.61 6.86
N ALA A 283 8.57 -3.77 6.53
CA ALA A 283 7.52 -4.38 7.33
C ALA A 283 7.96 -4.63 8.78
N ALA A 284 9.17 -5.15 9.00
CA ALA A 284 9.75 -5.37 10.33
C ALA A 284 9.87 -4.09 11.17
N LEU A 285 10.20 -2.97 10.55
CA LEU A 285 10.40 -1.68 11.23
C LEU A 285 9.10 -0.89 11.45
N THR A 286 7.95 -1.42 11.02
CA THR A 286 6.65 -0.74 11.07
C THR A 286 5.69 -1.26 12.14
N LEU A 287 6.13 -2.26 12.91
CA LEU A 287 5.38 -2.89 14.00
C LEU A 287 5.59 -2.21 15.35
#